data_AF-A0A355G002-F1
#
_entry.id   AF-A0A355G002-F1
#
_cell.length_a   1.000
_cell.length_b   1.000
_cell.length_c   1.000
_cell.angle_alpha   90.00
_cell.angle_beta   90.00
_cell.angle_gamma   90.00
#
_symmetry.space_group_name_H-M   'P 1'
#
loop_
_entity.id
_entity.type
_entity.pdbx_description
1 polymer ?
#
loop_
_entity_poly.entity_id
_entity_poly.type
_entity_poly.pdbx_seq_one_letter_code
_entity_poly.pdbx_strand_id
1 'polypeptide(L)'
;MIQSVKLRSTPNRFCTFFKKDDPAVPSALFTAECAVPDLSGIRVPLPSRKKDYTCSAWGGDGALWLGSNGGLTRWFPDAHDEEDKVMYFSANRYLPDNHVQALLSDNENGVWVLTKSGVVHVEMKVVSPREKAYALLDETLKAVDRRGMVSQKKLAVARDISSAVPYGHSDNDGDFTAGFAIGEIFHYAVLKREKGEDDPETKQARKVATRACEACLLLMHISKRGNGFVARSYLAPDEPVPDDGLFYRLNGNKAVCLETSFSKRKNLANKEIDASTPIPERLRKLYTEKGYEDDGLIYKGDTSSDEISLHFLHIYFAHKFLGEGDPELDELLKQSAAGLAEHIVTNGYELMECDGNPTTWAKWSLRYFATEFGWPDAPLNAAEVLMYIKVTQSVTGDYDKWQKEYQKLLDMGYADLPAKHYDRAFQASLLADGDVESELMYGDNMLCVAAFWALIDLEEDKDLREKYLAGFRSWYGTICRECCPGYEYPYALCCGRDTIDLKANAKWFERTNMSRLAAGVSLGARFDIAKKIRWGGYEETSFLLEPDEHFIAKYDRNPWCFCEEDSGGVSYVESCYVYTFAYWIGIYYGFIED
;
A
#
# COMPACT_ATOMS: atom_id res chain seq x y z
N MET A 1 -10.12 19.56 22.21
CA MET A 1 -9.67 19.43 20.81
C MET A 1 -8.25 18.93 20.87
N ILE A 2 -7.98 17.70 20.41
CA ILE A 2 -6.61 17.24 20.20
C ILE A 2 -6.10 18.00 18.99
N GLN A 3 -4.98 18.68 19.18
CA GLN A 3 -4.40 19.64 18.24
C GLN A 3 -3.77 18.89 17.05
N SER A 4 -3.88 19.46 15.85
CA SER A 4 -3.12 19.01 14.68
C SER A 4 -1.62 18.99 14.99
N VAL A 5 -0.87 18.10 14.34
CA VAL A 5 0.59 18.12 14.38
C VAL A 5 1.15 18.77 13.12
N LYS A 6 2.01 19.77 13.30
CA LYS A 6 2.70 20.39 12.17
C LYS A 6 3.84 19.51 11.70
N LEU A 7 3.81 19.16 10.43
CA LEU A 7 4.89 18.45 9.76
C LEU A 7 6.06 19.39 9.47
N ARG A 8 7.28 18.88 9.51
CA ARG A 8 8.48 19.68 9.26
C ARG A 8 9.16 19.27 7.98
N SER A 9 9.81 20.23 7.33
CA SER A 9 10.78 19.92 6.31
C SER A 9 12.01 19.29 6.94
N THR A 10 12.37 18.08 6.51
CA THR A 10 13.47 17.31 7.07
C THR A 10 14.50 16.96 6.01
N PRO A 11 15.76 16.69 6.39
CA PRO A 11 16.77 16.17 5.47
C PRO A 11 16.35 14.80 4.92
N ASN A 12 16.31 14.68 3.60
CA ASN A 12 15.99 13.46 2.86
C ASN A 12 17.19 13.00 2.03
N ARG A 13 17.28 11.69 1.81
CA ARG A 13 18.44 11.02 1.20
C ARG A 13 18.30 11.02 -0.32
N PHE A 14 19.24 11.62 -1.04
CA PHE A 14 19.35 11.55 -2.49
C PHE A 14 20.65 10.82 -2.85
N CYS A 15 20.55 9.74 -3.61
CA CYS A 15 21.69 8.88 -3.93
C CYS A 15 21.90 8.81 -5.44
N THR A 16 23.08 9.19 -5.90
CA THR A 16 23.48 9.02 -7.30
C THR A 16 24.62 8.01 -7.40
N PHE A 17 24.40 6.94 -8.16
CA PHE A 17 25.31 5.80 -8.26
C PHE A 17 26.23 5.91 -9.47
N PHE A 18 27.50 5.60 -9.29
CA PHE A 18 28.54 5.72 -10.30
C PHE A 18 29.38 4.43 -10.37
N LYS A 19 29.92 4.17 -11.56
CA LYS A 19 31.05 3.25 -11.71
C LYS A 19 32.33 3.91 -11.18
N LYS A 20 33.32 3.10 -10.80
CA LYS A 20 34.59 3.62 -10.25
C LYS A 20 35.42 4.42 -11.26
N ASP A 21 35.22 4.17 -12.56
CA ASP A 21 35.91 4.85 -13.65
C ASP A 21 35.12 6.03 -14.24
N ASP A 22 33.98 6.39 -13.63
CA ASP A 22 33.16 7.49 -14.10
C ASP A 22 33.87 8.85 -13.89
N PRO A 23 33.99 9.70 -14.93
CA PRO A 23 34.70 10.97 -14.84
C PRO A 23 34.06 11.98 -13.88
N ALA A 24 32.79 11.80 -13.49
CA ALA A 24 32.14 12.63 -12.49
C ALA A 24 32.63 12.32 -11.06
N VAL A 25 33.26 11.16 -10.83
CA VAL A 25 33.76 10.79 -9.50
C VAL A 25 35.03 11.60 -9.18
N PRO A 26 35.08 12.30 -8.03
CA PRO A 26 36.27 13.05 -7.65
C PRO A 26 37.48 12.13 -7.48
N SER A 27 38.58 12.42 -8.20
CA SER A 27 39.80 11.60 -8.11
C SER A 27 40.37 11.54 -6.68
N ALA A 28 40.13 12.58 -5.87
CA ALA A 28 40.52 12.64 -4.47
C ALA A 28 39.88 11.55 -3.61
N LEU A 29 38.73 10.99 -3.99
CA LEU A 29 38.07 9.89 -3.27
C LEU A 29 38.94 8.64 -3.24
N PHE A 30 39.65 8.33 -4.33
CA PHE A 30 40.51 7.15 -4.43
C PHE A 30 41.82 7.27 -3.66
N THR A 31 42.19 8.49 -3.29
CA THR A 31 43.37 8.80 -2.48
C THR A 31 43.01 9.27 -1.07
N ALA A 32 41.72 9.26 -0.71
CA ALA A 32 41.26 9.71 0.59
C ALA A 32 41.80 8.76 1.67
N GLU A 33 42.49 9.31 2.67
CA GLU A 33 42.99 8.52 3.78
C GLU A 33 41.82 8.03 4.64
N CYS A 34 41.76 6.72 4.89
CA CYS A 34 40.81 6.13 5.81
C CYS A 34 41.23 6.46 7.24
N ALA A 35 40.73 7.57 7.77
CA ALA A 35 40.92 7.91 9.17
C ALA A 35 39.98 7.07 10.03
N VAL A 36 40.54 6.12 10.78
CA VAL A 36 39.80 5.40 11.83
C VAL A 36 39.28 6.44 12.82
N PRO A 37 37.96 6.56 13.00
CA PRO A 37 37.39 7.61 13.84
C PRO A 37 37.61 7.34 15.33
N ASP A 38 37.89 8.39 16.11
CA ASP A 38 37.77 8.32 17.56
C ASP A 38 36.29 8.42 17.96
N LEU A 39 35.70 7.27 18.29
CA LEU A 39 34.29 7.14 18.67
C LEU A 39 34.09 7.08 20.19
N SER A 40 35.12 7.37 21.00
CA SER A 40 35.04 7.29 22.47
C SER A 40 34.01 8.26 23.06
N GLY A 41 33.83 9.43 22.44
CA GLY A 41 32.86 10.45 22.84
C GLY A 41 31.40 10.15 22.50
N ILE A 42 31.13 9.24 21.55
CA ILE A 42 29.77 8.90 21.13
C ILE A 42 29.17 7.90 22.12
N ARG A 43 28.16 8.30 22.89
CA ARG A 43 27.56 7.44 23.94
C ARG A 43 26.30 6.69 23.51
N VAL A 44 25.78 7.00 22.32
CA VAL A 44 24.64 6.29 21.73
C VAL A 44 25.09 5.00 21.03
N PRO A 45 24.23 3.98 20.96
CA PRO A 45 24.45 2.83 20.08
C PRO A 45 24.66 3.29 18.63
N LEU A 46 25.60 2.65 17.93
CA LEU A 46 25.83 2.87 16.51
C LEU A 46 25.45 1.60 15.73
N PRO A 47 25.01 1.73 14.46
CA PRO A 47 24.64 0.62 13.59
C PRO A 47 25.69 -0.48 13.52
N SER A 48 26.98 -0.12 13.47
CA SER A 48 28.08 -1.08 13.53
C SER A 48 28.84 -0.98 14.85
N ARG A 49 29.58 -2.03 15.23
CA ARG A 49 30.45 -1.94 16.42
C ARG A 49 31.48 -0.85 16.17
N LYS A 50 31.79 -0.05 17.19
CA LYS A 50 32.75 1.06 17.07
C LYS A 50 34.09 0.66 16.42
N LYS A 51 34.60 -0.52 16.75
CA LYS A 51 35.87 -1.06 16.22
C LYS A 51 35.80 -1.48 14.74
N ASP A 52 34.61 -1.59 14.17
CA ASP A 52 34.39 -2.05 12.79
C ASP A 52 34.30 -0.86 11.80
N TYR A 53 34.24 0.38 12.29
CA TYR A 53 34.36 1.57 11.47
C TYR A 53 35.82 1.80 11.08
N THR A 54 36.08 1.92 9.77
CA THR A 54 37.43 1.97 9.21
C THR A 54 37.78 3.32 8.58
N CYS A 55 36.77 4.14 8.27
CA CYS A 55 36.95 5.46 7.69
C CYS A 55 35.88 6.44 8.19
N SER A 56 36.21 7.73 8.13
CA SER A 56 35.30 8.80 8.52
C SER A 56 35.53 10.06 7.71
N ALA A 57 34.49 10.88 7.57
CA ALA A 57 34.57 12.20 6.95
C ALA A 57 33.57 13.15 7.63
N TRP A 58 33.99 14.38 7.91
CA TRP A 58 33.08 15.43 8.36
C TRP A 58 32.36 16.05 7.14
N GLY A 59 31.03 16.07 7.21
CA GLY A 59 30.21 16.88 6.29
C GLY A 59 30.42 18.36 6.56
N GLY A 60 30.14 19.20 5.56
CA GLY A 60 30.13 20.66 5.71
C GLY A 60 29.04 21.17 6.65
N ASP A 61 28.02 20.35 6.90
CA ASP A 61 26.95 20.57 7.89
C ASP A 61 27.34 20.22 9.34
N GLY A 62 28.56 19.72 9.57
CA GLY A 62 29.03 19.30 10.88
C GLY A 62 28.59 17.89 11.29
N ALA A 63 27.96 17.11 10.41
CA ALA A 63 27.73 15.69 10.66
C ALA A 63 29.00 14.87 10.44
N LEU A 64 29.19 13.81 11.23
CA LEU A 64 30.26 12.84 11.03
C LEU A 64 29.73 11.63 10.27
N TRP A 65 30.28 11.39 9.10
CA TRP A 65 30.02 10.19 8.30
C TRP A 65 31.04 9.11 8.67
N LEU A 66 30.55 7.89 8.86
CA LEU A 66 31.32 6.75 9.35
C LEU A 66 31.10 5.54 8.41
N GLY A 67 32.18 5.03 7.84
CA GLY A 67 32.15 3.87 6.95
C GLY A 67 32.64 2.59 7.63
N SER A 68 31.95 1.48 7.38
CA SER A 68 32.30 0.15 7.89
C SER A 68 32.13 -0.92 6.79
N ASN A 69 32.41 -2.19 7.12
CA ASN A 69 32.03 -3.32 6.27
C ASN A 69 30.52 -3.62 6.26
N GLY A 70 29.77 -2.98 7.15
CA GLY A 70 28.33 -3.15 7.34
C GLY A 70 27.49 -2.01 6.78
N GLY A 71 28.07 -1.05 6.07
CA GLY A 71 27.37 0.11 5.52
C GLY A 71 27.90 1.44 6.04
N LEU A 72 27.11 2.48 5.82
CA LEU A 72 27.43 3.88 6.15
C LEU A 72 26.53 4.38 7.29
N THR A 73 27.10 5.14 8.21
CA THR A 73 26.37 5.81 9.30
C THR A 73 26.63 7.31 9.25
N ARG A 74 25.58 8.12 9.37
CA ARG A 74 25.69 9.56 9.62
C ARG A 74 25.35 9.83 11.08
N TRP A 75 26.30 10.39 11.82
CA TRP A 75 26.10 10.84 13.19
C TRP A 75 26.04 12.37 13.23
N PHE A 76 24.92 12.91 13.71
CA PHE A 76 24.70 14.34 13.83
C PHE A 76 24.11 14.67 15.21
N PRO A 77 24.94 14.95 16.23
CA PRO A 77 24.47 15.09 17.61
C PRO A 77 23.51 16.27 17.82
N ASP A 78 23.61 17.29 16.97
CA ASP A 78 22.79 18.50 17.00
C ASP A 78 21.47 18.35 16.21
N ALA A 79 21.14 17.13 15.75
CA ALA A 79 19.84 16.86 15.16
C ALA A 79 18.71 17.18 16.16
N HIS A 80 17.60 17.70 15.64
CA HIS A 80 16.44 18.06 16.45
C HIS A 80 15.85 16.85 17.19
N ASP A 81 15.75 15.72 16.51
CA ASP A 81 15.13 14.50 17.04
C ASP A 81 16.19 13.41 17.24
N GLU A 82 15.94 12.53 18.22
CA GLU A 82 16.91 11.50 18.60
C GLU A 82 17.17 10.51 17.45
N GLU A 83 16.14 10.18 16.68
CA GLU A 83 16.17 9.27 15.53
C GLU A 83 16.94 9.84 14.33
N ASP A 84 17.14 11.16 14.30
CA ASP A 84 17.90 11.86 13.26
C ASP A 84 19.37 12.05 13.65
N LYS A 85 19.74 11.77 14.92
CA LYS A 85 21.13 11.83 15.38
C LYS A 85 21.99 10.72 14.82
N VAL A 86 21.38 9.56 14.52
CA VAL A 86 22.06 8.40 13.95
C VAL A 86 21.21 7.88 12.80
N MET A 87 21.71 8.01 11.57
CA MET A 87 21.06 7.48 10.37
C MET A 87 21.93 6.39 9.75
N TYR A 88 21.32 5.25 9.43
CA TYR A 88 21.99 4.15 8.76
C TYR A 88 21.65 4.07 7.27
N PHE A 89 22.66 3.80 6.44
CA PHE A 89 22.54 3.69 4.99
C PHE A 89 23.05 2.30 4.55
N SER A 90 22.12 1.43 4.15
CA SER A 90 22.41 0.08 3.68
C SER A 90 22.72 -0.01 2.18
N ALA A 91 23.34 -1.11 1.80
CA ALA A 91 23.42 -1.61 0.42
C ALA A 91 22.05 -1.74 -0.23
N ASN A 92 22.07 -1.86 -1.56
CA ASN A 92 20.94 -1.99 -2.46
C ASN A 92 20.01 -0.78 -2.55
N ARG A 93 19.78 -0.09 -1.43
CA ARG A 93 19.01 1.15 -1.38
C ARG A 93 19.88 2.40 -1.50
N TYR A 94 20.84 2.58 -0.60
CA TYR A 94 21.63 3.82 -0.54
C TYR A 94 23.05 3.63 -1.02
N LEU A 95 23.58 2.40 -0.97
CA LEU A 95 24.95 2.08 -1.38
C LEU A 95 24.98 1.04 -2.52
N PRO A 96 26.04 1.03 -3.36
CA PRO A 96 26.31 -0.09 -4.27
C PRO A 96 26.46 -1.43 -3.52
N ASP A 97 27.23 -1.42 -2.41
CA ASP A 97 27.31 -2.52 -1.43
C ASP A 97 27.71 -2.00 -0.03
N ASN A 98 27.66 -2.86 0.98
CA ASN A 98 27.91 -2.46 2.39
C ASN A 98 29.39 -2.23 2.74
N HIS A 99 30.34 -2.64 1.90
CA HIS A 99 31.77 -2.55 2.23
C HIS A 99 32.32 -1.16 1.87
N VAL A 100 32.18 -0.21 2.79
CA VAL A 100 32.70 1.15 2.62
C VAL A 100 34.22 1.14 2.71
N GLN A 101 34.87 1.61 1.65
CA GLN A 101 36.32 1.64 1.50
C GLN A 101 36.91 3.03 1.70
N ALA A 102 36.19 4.10 1.36
CA ALA A 102 36.65 5.47 1.58
C ALA A 102 35.45 6.43 1.57
N LEU A 103 35.63 7.57 2.26
CA LEU A 103 34.67 8.67 2.31
C LEU A 103 35.37 9.97 1.92
N LEU A 104 34.67 10.81 1.17
CA LEU A 104 35.11 12.17 0.85
C LEU A 104 33.92 13.11 1.03
N SER A 105 34.08 14.12 1.89
CA SER A 105 33.08 15.18 2.05
C SER A 105 32.85 15.89 0.71
N ASP A 106 31.60 16.23 0.40
CA ASP A 106 31.30 17.13 -0.71
C ASP A 106 31.46 18.61 -0.32
N ASN A 107 31.82 18.89 0.94
CA ASN A 107 31.88 20.21 1.59
C ASN A 107 30.52 20.89 1.76
N GLU A 108 29.42 20.16 1.57
CA GLU A 108 28.05 20.59 1.81
C GLU A 108 27.39 19.64 2.83
N ASN A 109 26.18 19.15 2.56
CA ASN A 109 25.42 18.29 3.46
C ASN A 109 25.50 16.80 3.07
N GLY A 110 26.43 16.41 2.20
CA GLY A 110 26.54 15.07 1.66
C GLY A 110 27.94 14.46 1.77
N VAL A 111 28.10 13.31 1.13
CA VAL A 111 29.35 12.55 1.13
C VAL A 111 29.47 11.69 -0.13
N TRP A 112 30.67 11.63 -0.68
CA TRP A 112 31.07 10.63 -1.67
C TRP A 112 31.55 9.38 -0.96
N VAL A 113 31.01 8.23 -1.37
CA VAL A 113 31.27 6.94 -0.75
C VAL A 113 31.84 5.99 -1.78
N LEU A 114 33.08 5.56 -1.58
CA LEU A 114 33.66 4.46 -2.32
C LEU A 114 33.32 3.15 -1.60
N THR A 115 32.69 2.22 -2.31
CA THR A 115 32.42 0.86 -1.84
C THR A 115 33.24 -0.15 -2.64
N LYS A 116 33.20 -1.43 -2.26
CA LYS A 116 33.90 -2.49 -3.01
C LYS A 116 33.44 -2.58 -4.47
N SER A 117 32.15 -2.42 -4.73
CA SER A 117 31.51 -2.61 -6.03
C SER A 117 31.32 -1.34 -6.86
N GLY A 118 31.24 -0.16 -6.23
CA GLY A 118 30.99 1.09 -6.94
C GLY A 118 31.16 2.35 -6.09
N VAL A 119 30.71 3.48 -6.63
CA VAL A 119 30.71 4.76 -5.92
C VAL A 119 29.27 5.27 -5.82
N VAL A 120 28.96 5.98 -4.74
CA VAL A 120 27.72 6.75 -4.63
C VAL A 120 28.01 8.14 -4.06
N HIS A 121 27.34 9.15 -4.59
CA HIS A 121 27.22 10.46 -3.94
C HIS A 121 25.89 10.51 -3.22
N VAL A 122 25.95 10.69 -1.89
CA VAL A 122 24.78 10.85 -1.03
C VAL A 122 24.64 12.33 -0.69
N GLU A 123 23.52 12.94 -1.05
CA GLU A 123 23.15 14.31 -0.69
C GLU A 123 21.97 14.30 0.29
N MET A 124 21.99 15.18 1.30
CA MET A 124 20.92 15.31 2.29
C MET A 124 20.11 16.58 2.07
N LYS A 125 19.06 16.54 1.25
CA LYS A 125 18.30 17.76 0.89
C LYS A 125 17.07 17.92 1.78
N VAL A 126 16.84 19.13 2.28
CA VAL A 126 15.65 19.44 3.07
C VAL A 126 14.43 19.50 2.15
N VAL A 127 13.41 18.68 2.44
CA VAL A 127 12.19 18.58 1.64
C VAL A 127 10.99 18.59 2.58
N SER A 128 9.94 19.35 2.25
CA SER A 128 8.68 19.32 2.99
C SER A 128 7.88 18.04 2.67
N PRO A 129 7.07 17.54 3.61
CA PRO A 129 6.18 16.40 3.34
C PRO A 129 5.20 16.62 2.17
N ARG A 130 4.81 17.87 1.91
CA ARG A 130 4.01 18.24 0.73
C ARG A 130 4.78 18.09 -0.58
N GLU A 131 5.99 18.63 -0.67
CA GLU A 131 6.87 18.44 -1.83
C GLU A 131 7.16 16.96 -2.08
N LYS A 132 7.35 16.18 -1.01
CA LYS A 132 7.49 14.73 -1.06
C LYS A 132 6.23 14.06 -1.64
N ALA A 133 5.03 14.44 -1.20
CA ALA A 133 3.77 13.92 -1.74
C ALA A 133 3.69 14.10 -3.28
N TYR A 134 4.01 15.31 -3.77
CA TYR A 134 4.02 15.60 -5.21
C TYR A 134 5.10 14.83 -5.97
N ALA A 135 6.32 14.72 -5.42
CA ALA A 135 7.40 13.97 -6.06
C ALA A 135 7.07 12.48 -6.19
N LEU A 136 6.49 11.88 -5.15
CA LEU A 136 6.08 10.48 -5.16
C LEU A 136 4.90 10.23 -6.12
N LEU A 137 3.95 11.16 -6.19
CA LEU A 137 2.86 11.11 -7.16
C LEU A 137 3.39 11.18 -8.61
N ASP A 138 4.30 12.11 -8.89
CA ASP A 138 4.92 12.26 -10.21
C ASP A 138 5.69 10.99 -10.63
N GLU A 139 6.46 10.37 -9.73
CA GLU A 139 7.12 9.08 -9.96
C GLU A 139 6.10 7.99 -10.31
N THR A 140 5.01 7.90 -9.55
CA THR A 140 3.94 6.90 -9.77
C THR A 140 3.27 7.09 -11.13
N LEU A 141 2.89 8.32 -11.48
CA LEU A 141 2.22 8.61 -12.74
C LEU A 141 3.11 8.37 -13.96
N LYS A 142 4.43 8.57 -13.83
CA LYS A 142 5.39 8.36 -14.92
C LYS A 142 5.81 6.91 -15.09
N ALA A 143 6.03 6.19 -13.99
CA ALA A 143 6.68 4.90 -14.01
C ALA A 143 5.75 3.73 -13.66
N VAL A 144 4.70 3.96 -12.87
CA VAL A 144 3.83 2.89 -12.34
C VAL A 144 2.48 2.84 -13.08
N ASP A 145 1.86 3.98 -13.41
CA ASP A 145 0.54 4.04 -14.09
C ASP A 145 0.53 3.14 -15.32
N ARG A 146 -0.36 2.14 -15.26
CA ARG A 146 -0.67 1.25 -16.36
C ARG A 146 -2.16 1.39 -16.67
N ARG A 147 -2.50 2.36 -17.51
CA ARG A 147 -3.88 2.63 -17.94
C ARG A 147 -4.79 2.96 -16.74
N GLY A 148 -4.24 3.68 -15.77
CA GLY A 148 -4.93 4.07 -14.53
C GLY A 148 -4.74 3.11 -13.37
N MET A 149 -4.27 1.88 -13.61
CA MET A 149 -3.91 0.95 -12.54
C MET A 149 -2.54 1.31 -11.96
N VAL A 150 -2.42 1.37 -10.63
CA VAL A 150 -1.18 1.67 -9.93
C VAL A 150 -0.96 0.71 -8.77
N SER A 151 0.09 -0.09 -8.85
CA SER A 151 0.41 -1.12 -7.86
C SER A 151 1.92 -1.21 -7.74
N GLN A 152 2.56 -1.89 -8.69
CA GLN A 152 4.02 -1.95 -8.82
C GLN A 152 4.41 -2.13 -10.28
N LYS A 153 5.64 -1.75 -10.63
CA LYS A 153 6.18 -1.91 -11.98
C LYS A 153 7.56 -2.52 -11.94
N LYS A 154 7.78 -3.56 -12.77
CA LYS A 154 9.11 -4.14 -12.97
C LYS A 154 9.99 -3.21 -13.81
N LEU A 155 11.26 -3.14 -13.47
CA LEU A 155 12.30 -2.42 -14.21
C LEU A 155 13.14 -3.40 -15.02
N ALA A 156 13.48 -3.04 -16.26
CA ALA A 156 14.39 -3.83 -17.10
C ALA A 156 15.85 -3.69 -16.63
N VAL A 157 16.18 -2.55 -16.01
CA VAL A 157 17.49 -2.24 -15.44
C VAL A 157 17.29 -1.88 -13.97
N ALA A 158 18.04 -2.54 -13.08
CA ALA A 158 17.98 -2.28 -11.66
C ALA A 158 18.27 -0.79 -11.34
N ARG A 159 17.45 -0.20 -10.46
CA ARG A 159 17.49 1.21 -10.02
C ARG A 159 17.23 2.27 -11.11
N ASP A 160 16.92 1.86 -12.33
CA ASP A 160 16.59 2.79 -13.40
C ASP A 160 15.08 2.78 -13.63
N ILE A 161 14.40 3.76 -13.03
CA ILE A 161 12.94 3.93 -13.14
C ILE A 161 12.52 4.17 -14.59
N SER A 162 13.38 4.78 -15.42
CA SER A 162 13.09 5.01 -16.84
C SER A 162 13.06 3.71 -17.67
N SER A 163 13.60 2.62 -17.10
CA SER A 163 13.58 1.27 -17.68
C SER A 163 12.34 0.45 -17.32
N ALA A 164 11.32 1.07 -16.71
CA ALA A 164 10.03 0.44 -16.41
C ALA A 164 9.47 -0.30 -17.63
N VAL A 165 9.19 -1.59 -17.46
CA VAL A 165 8.65 -2.42 -18.55
C VAL A 165 7.20 -2.02 -18.84
N PRO A 166 6.71 -2.11 -20.09
CA PRO A 166 5.40 -1.57 -20.45
C PRO A 166 4.23 -2.35 -19.82
N TYR A 167 4.42 -3.60 -19.45
CA TYR A 167 3.47 -4.45 -18.74
C TYR A 167 3.72 -4.45 -17.22
N GLY A 168 2.84 -5.03 -16.42
CA GLY A 168 3.04 -5.11 -14.96
C GLY A 168 1.72 -5.26 -14.26
N HIS A 169 1.44 -6.45 -13.76
CA HIS A 169 0.26 -6.75 -12.98
C HIS A 169 0.71 -7.19 -11.58
N SER A 170 -0.19 -7.06 -10.63
CA SER A 170 -0.10 -7.64 -9.30
C SER A 170 -1.37 -8.45 -9.05
N ASP A 171 -1.29 -9.38 -8.10
CA ASP A 171 -2.46 -10.14 -7.66
C ASP A 171 -3.54 -9.20 -7.09
N ASN A 172 -3.15 -8.10 -6.43
CA ASN A 172 -4.08 -7.14 -5.80
C ASN A 172 -4.08 -5.77 -6.50
N ASP A 173 -4.01 -5.77 -7.83
CA ASP A 173 -3.98 -4.55 -8.63
C ASP A 173 -5.20 -3.64 -8.36
N GLY A 174 -6.40 -4.21 -8.24
CA GLY A 174 -7.62 -3.46 -7.93
C GLY A 174 -7.58 -2.81 -6.56
N ASP A 175 -7.24 -3.58 -5.52
CA ASP A 175 -7.11 -3.11 -4.14
C ASP A 175 -6.16 -1.90 -4.00
N PHE A 176 -4.93 -2.04 -4.51
CA PHE A 176 -3.93 -0.97 -4.41
C PHE A 176 -4.32 0.27 -5.22
N THR A 177 -4.94 0.07 -6.39
CA THR A 177 -5.43 1.19 -7.21
C THR A 177 -6.61 1.89 -6.54
N ALA A 178 -7.49 1.16 -5.85
CA ALA A 178 -8.60 1.73 -5.09
C ALA A 178 -8.09 2.55 -3.90
N GLY A 179 -7.07 2.06 -3.17
CA GLY A 179 -6.38 2.85 -2.15
C GLY A 179 -5.77 4.14 -2.71
N PHE A 180 -5.09 4.07 -3.87
CA PHE A 180 -4.59 5.26 -4.56
C PHE A 180 -5.71 6.22 -4.96
N ALA A 181 -6.80 5.72 -5.52
CA ALA A 181 -7.95 6.52 -5.92
C ALA A 181 -8.52 7.28 -4.71
N ILE A 182 -8.67 6.64 -3.55
CA ILE A 182 -9.13 7.30 -2.32
C ILE A 182 -8.17 8.42 -1.92
N GLY A 183 -6.86 8.16 -1.89
CA GLY A 183 -5.86 9.17 -1.58
C GLY A 183 -5.93 10.40 -2.48
N GLU A 184 -6.06 10.19 -3.80
CA GLU A 184 -6.14 11.28 -4.77
C GLU A 184 -7.53 11.97 -4.79
N ILE A 185 -8.60 11.29 -4.37
CA ILE A 185 -9.89 11.93 -4.10
C ILE A 185 -9.75 12.94 -2.95
N PHE A 186 -9.07 12.55 -1.87
CA PHE A 186 -8.78 13.47 -0.76
C PHE A 186 -7.81 14.58 -1.17
N HIS A 187 -6.82 14.30 -2.02
CA HIS A 187 -5.96 15.33 -2.61
C HIS A 187 -6.79 16.39 -3.36
N TYR A 188 -7.68 15.97 -4.25
CA TYR A 188 -8.62 16.86 -4.93
C TYR A 188 -9.48 17.64 -3.92
N ALA A 189 -10.03 16.98 -2.90
CA ALA A 189 -10.89 17.62 -1.91
C ALA A 189 -10.15 18.68 -1.08
N VAL A 190 -8.88 18.45 -0.74
CA VAL A 190 -8.00 19.43 -0.07
C VAL A 190 -7.76 20.62 -1.00
N LEU A 191 -7.31 20.41 -2.23
CA LEU A 191 -7.04 21.51 -3.16
C LEU A 191 -8.30 22.31 -3.51
N LYS A 192 -9.45 21.64 -3.66
CA LYS A 192 -10.75 22.30 -3.85
C LYS A 192 -11.09 23.25 -2.69
N ARG A 193 -10.80 22.83 -1.45
CA ARG A 193 -11.01 23.68 -0.26
C ARG A 193 -10.02 24.85 -0.19
N GLU A 194 -8.76 24.62 -0.53
CA GLU A 194 -7.70 25.63 -0.41
C GLU A 194 -7.68 26.64 -1.57
N LYS A 195 -7.87 26.18 -2.80
CA LYS A 195 -7.63 26.93 -4.05
C LYS A 195 -8.89 27.13 -4.89
N GLY A 196 -9.95 26.36 -4.63
CA GLY A 196 -11.19 26.37 -5.39
C GLY A 196 -11.17 25.41 -6.58
N GLU A 197 -12.36 25.02 -7.04
CA GLU A 197 -12.54 23.99 -8.07
C GLU A 197 -11.95 24.34 -9.44
N ASP A 198 -11.88 25.63 -9.76
CA ASP A 198 -11.42 26.09 -11.07
C ASP A 198 -9.90 26.21 -11.22
N ASP A 199 -9.16 26.09 -10.12
CA ASP A 199 -7.71 26.15 -10.09
C ASP A 199 -7.08 25.03 -10.94
N PRO A 200 -6.03 25.31 -11.77
CA PRO A 200 -5.43 24.31 -12.65
C PRO A 200 -4.89 23.07 -11.93
N GLU A 201 -4.36 23.23 -10.71
CA GLU A 201 -3.83 22.13 -9.92
C GLU A 201 -4.97 21.28 -9.36
N THR A 202 -6.04 21.92 -8.89
CA THR A 202 -7.27 21.24 -8.45
C THR A 202 -7.89 20.43 -9.58
N LYS A 203 -7.94 20.99 -10.80
CA LYS A 203 -8.41 20.27 -12.01
C LYS A 203 -7.53 19.08 -12.35
N GLN A 204 -6.22 19.21 -12.21
CA GLN A 204 -5.29 18.11 -12.45
C GLN A 204 -5.44 17.00 -11.40
N ALA A 205 -5.55 17.34 -10.11
CA ALA A 205 -5.81 16.36 -9.05
C ALA A 205 -7.14 15.62 -9.28
N ARG A 206 -8.21 16.34 -9.68
CA ARG A 206 -9.48 15.72 -10.06
C ARG A 206 -9.31 14.71 -11.20
N LYS A 207 -8.55 15.07 -12.24
CA LYS A 207 -8.28 14.18 -13.38
C LYS A 207 -7.56 12.90 -12.97
N VAL A 208 -6.56 13.00 -12.08
CA VAL A 208 -5.83 11.84 -11.55
C VAL A 208 -6.77 10.94 -10.75
N ALA A 209 -7.53 11.51 -9.82
CA ALA A 209 -8.50 10.80 -9.00
C ALA A 209 -9.57 10.09 -9.85
N THR A 210 -10.16 10.79 -10.83
CA THR A 210 -11.17 10.24 -11.74
C THR A 210 -10.59 9.09 -12.57
N ARG A 211 -9.37 9.21 -13.09
CA ARG A 211 -8.75 8.15 -13.90
C ARG A 211 -8.50 6.86 -13.09
N ALA A 212 -8.04 6.98 -11.84
CA ALA A 212 -7.84 5.83 -10.96
C ALA A 212 -9.18 5.17 -10.58
N CYS A 213 -10.21 5.98 -10.32
CA CYS A 213 -11.57 5.53 -10.08
C CYS A 213 -12.13 4.76 -11.30
N GLU A 214 -11.95 5.29 -12.51
CA GLU A 214 -12.34 4.62 -13.75
C GLU A 214 -11.61 3.29 -13.95
N ALA A 215 -10.34 3.19 -13.53
CA ALA A 215 -9.59 1.94 -13.63
C ALA A 215 -10.13 0.86 -12.67
N CYS A 216 -10.51 1.24 -11.45
CA CYS A 216 -11.19 0.36 -10.50
C CYS A 216 -12.57 -0.07 -11.04
N LEU A 217 -13.34 0.86 -11.61
CA LEU A 217 -14.63 0.54 -12.22
C LEU A 217 -14.47 -0.37 -13.44
N LEU A 218 -13.42 -0.19 -14.26
CA LEU A 218 -13.17 -1.06 -15.40
C LEU A 218 -13.05 -2.53 -14.96
N LEU A 219 -12.38 -2.82 -13.85
CA LEU A 219 -12.29 -4.18 -13.31
C LEU A 219 -13.66 -4.80 -12.95
N MET A 220 -14.64 -3.97 -12.61
CA MET A 220 -16.01 -4.40 -12.32
C MET A 220 -16.82 -4.72 -13.59
N HIS A 221 -16.35 -4.29 -14.77
CA HIS A 221 -17.05 -4.44 -16.05
C HIS A 221 -16.28 -5.28 -17.09
N ILE A 222 -14.96 -5.38 -16.97
CA ILE A 222 -14.07 -5.98 -17.99
C ILE A 222 -14.33 -7.47 -18.23
N SER A 223 -14.92 -8.15 -17.25
CA SER A 223 -15.30 -9.56 -17.40
C SER A 223 -16.40 -9.77 -18.45
N LYS A 224 -17.20 -8.72 -18.74
CA LYS A 224 -18.36 -8.73 -19.63
C LYS A 224 -19.42 -9.79 -19.28
N ARG A 225 -19.37 -10.34 -18.05
CA ARG A 225 -20.29 -11.39 -17.58
C ARG A 225 -21.70 -10.85 -17.28
N GLY A 226 -21.84 -9.54 -17.04
CA GLY A 226 -23.14 -8.90 -16.79
C GLY A 226 -23.81 -9.30 -15.49
N ASN A 227 -23.10 -10.01 -14.61
CA ASN A 227 -23.64 -10.56 -13.36
C ASN A 227 -23.04 -9.90 -12.12
N GLY A 228 -22.31 -8.79 -12.24
CA GLY A 228 -21.68 -8.09 -11.12
C GLY A 228 -20.33 -8.66 -10.66
N PHE A 229 -19.76 -9.66 -11.35
CA PHE A 229 -18.44 -10.20 -11.03
C PHE A 229 -17.32 -9.19 -11.30
N VAL A 230 -16.46 -8.96 -10.31
CA VAL A 230 -15.27 -8.09 -10.40
C VAL A 230 -14.04 -8.91 -10.70
N ALA A 231 -13.25 -8.47 -11.67
CA ALA A 231 -11.95 -9.05 -12.03
C ALA A 231 -10.82 -8.45 -11.19
N ARG A 232 -9.82 -9.25 -10.86
CA ARG A 232 -8.69 -8.87 -9.99
C ARG A 232 -7.66 -7.94 -10.62
N SER A 233 -7.47 -8.12 -11.92
CA SER A 233 -6.62 -7.30 -12.77
C SER A 233 -6.99 -7.58 -14.23
N TYR A 234 -6.35 -6.88 -15.15
CA TYR A 234 -6.40 -7.21 -16.56
C TYR A 234 -5.07 -6.96 -17.24
N LEU A 235 -4.89 -7.56 -18.41
CA LEU A 235 -3.72 -7.50 -19.28
C LEU A 235 -4.18 -7.14 -20.70
N ALA A 236 -3.35 -6.39 -21.40
CA ALA A 236 -3.52 -6.22 -22.85
C ALA A 236 -3.04 -7.47 -23.61
N PRO A 237 -3.44 -7.68 -24.88
CA PRO A 237 -3.19 -8.94 -25.60
C PRO A 237 -1.70 -9.27 -25.81
N ASP A 238 -0.85 -8.24 -25.82
CA ASP A 238 0.61 -8.29 -26.00
C ASP A 238 1.39 -8.43 -24.69
N GLU A 239 0.71 -8.41 -23.53
CA GLU A 239 1.33 -8.54 -22.22
C GLU A 239 1.53 -10.02 -21.85
N PRO A 240 2.62 -10.37 -21.13
CA PRO A 240 2.85 -11.73 -20.69
C PRO A 240 1.79 -12.16 -19.67
N VAL A 241 1.14 -13.30 -19.94
CA VAL A 241 0.24 -13.95 -18.97
C VAL A 241 1.09 -14.74 -17.98
N PRO A 242 0.93 -14.51 -16.67
CA PRO A 242 1.70 -15.20 -15.64
C PRO A 242 1.01 -16.52 -15.27
N ASP A 243 1.78 -17.44 -14.70
CA ASP A 243 1.27 -18.75 -14.30
C ASP A 243 0.68 -18.74 -12.87
N ASP A 244 -0.20 -17.79 -12.57
CA ASP A 244 -0.76 -17.56 -11.24
C ASP A 244 -2.26 -17.20 -11.25
N GLY A 245 -3.13 -18.17 -10.98
CA GLY A 245 -4.57 -17.92 -10.87
C GLY A 245 -5.33 -18.13 -12.18
N LEU A 246 -6.57 -17.60 -12.25
CA LEU A 246 -7.48 -17.79 -13.38
C LEU A 246 -7.41 -16.59 -14.32
N PHE A 247 -6.98 -16.79 -15.56
CA PHE A 247 -6.99 -15.74 -16.59
C PHE A 247 -7.99 -16.08 -17.68
N TYR A 248 -8.74 -15.09 -18.16
CA TYR A 248 -9.77 -15.25 -19.17
C TYR A 248 -9.53 -14.28 -20.32
N ARG A 249 -9.30 -14.79 -21.52
CA ARG A 249 -9.16 -13.97 -22.72
C ARG A 249 -10.52 -13.72 -23.37
N LEU A 250 -10.85 -12.46 -23.61
CA LEU A 250 -12.05 -12.05 -24.33
C LEU A 250 -11.91 -12.41 -25.83
N ASN A 251 -12.98 -12.98 -26.39
CA ASN A 251 -13.13 -13.30 -27.81
C ASN A 251 -14.58 -13.03 -28.25
N GLY A 252 -14.83 -11.83 -28.78
CA GLY A 252 -16.18 -11.35 -29.11
C GLY A 252 -17.14 -11.33 -27.90
N ASN A 253 -18.17 -12.19 -27.95
CA ASN A 253 -19.17 -12.34 -26.88
C ASN A 253 -18.86 -13.49 -25.91
N LYS A 254 -17.65 -14.04 -25.96
CA LYS A 254 -17.17 -15.12 -25.10
C LYS A 254 -15.87 -14.74 -24.42
N ALA A 255 -15.57 -15.43 -23.32
CA ALA A 255 -14.25 -15.40 -22.70
C ALA A 255 -13.76 -16.84 -22.49
N VAL A 256 -12.47 -17.09 -22.74
CA VAL A 256 -11.86 -18.41 -22.63
C VAL A 256 -10.87 -18.42 -21.49
N CYS A 257 -11.04 -19.31 -20.52
CA CYS A 257 -10.10 -19.50 -19.43
C CYS A 257 -8.79 -20.10 -19.96
N LEU A 258 -7.68 -19.40 -19.74
CA LEU A 258 -6.36 -19.77 -20.20
C LEU A 258 -5.78 -20.90 -19.35
N GLU A 259 -4.85 -21.65 -19.96
CA GLU A 259 -4.12 -22.68 -19.25
C GLU A 259 -3.08 -22.07 -18.30
N THR A 260 -3.34 -22.21 -17.00
CA THR A 260 -2.37 -21.99 -15.93
C THR A 260 -2.34 -23.21 -15.03
N SER A 261 -1.31 -23.30 -14.19
CA SER A 261 -1.20 -24.29 -13.13
C SER A 261 -2.44 -24.28 -12.23
N PHE A 262 -3.04 -23.11 -11.97
CA PHE A 262 -4.25 -22.99 -11.14
C PHE A 262 -5.53 -23.39 -11.90
N SER A 263 -5.71 -22.94 -13.16
CA SER A 263 -6.90 -23.33 -13.94
C SER A 263 -6.93 -24.83 -14.24
N LYS A 264 -5.77 -25.48 -14.40
CA LYS A 264 -5.66 -26.94 -14.50
C LYS A 264 -6.10 -27.64 -13.21
N ARG A 265 -5.65 -27.16 -12.04
CA ARG A 265 -6.08 -27.72 -10.74
C ARG A 265 -7.59 -27.57 -10.51
N LYS A 266 -8.19 -26.47 -10.97
CA LYS A 266 -9.63 -26.21 -10.87
C LYS A 266 -10.46 -26.85 -12.00
N ASN A 267 -9.83 -27.53 -12.96
CA ASN A 267 -10.49 -28.08 -14.15
C ASN A 267 -11.26 -27.01 -14.97
N LEU A 268 -10.67 -25.82 -15.09
CA LEU A 268 -11.23 -24.67 -15.83
C LEU A 268 -10.44 -24.32 -17.09
N ALA A 269 -9.27 -24.91 -17.30
CA ALA A 269 -8.48 -24.72 -18.51
C ALA A 269 -9.33 -24.91 -19.79
N ASN A 270 -9.28 -23.93 -20.69
CA ASN A 270 -10.03 -23.86 -21.95
C ASN A 270 -11.56 -23.76 -21.81
N LYS A 271 -12.10 -23.55 -20.60
CA LYS A 271 -13.53 -23.33 -20.40
C LYS A 271 -13.96 -22.02 -21.03
N GLU A 272 -14.96 -22.08 -21.89
CA GLU A 272 -15.61 -20.91 -22.46
C GLU A 272 -16.79 -20.46 -21.58
N ILE A 273 -16.92 -19.16 -21.41
CA ILE A 273 -18.02 -18.54 -20.65
C ILE A 273 -18.63 -17.40 -21.45
N ASP A 274 -19.85 -17.01 -21.07
CA ASP A 274 -20.49 -15.84 -21.66
C ASP A 274 -19.79 -14.54 -21.26
N ALA A 275 -19.57 -13.66 -22.23
CA ALA A 275 -18.92 -12.37 -22.08
C ALA A 275 -19.58 -11.35 -23.02
N SER A 276 -20.91 -11.37 -23.08
CA SER A 276 -21.71 -10.61 -24.05
C SER A 276 -22.11 -9.22 -23.59
N THR A 277 -21.92 -8.89 -22.31
CA THR A 277 -22.27 -7.56 -21.77
C THR A 277 -21.24 -6.52 -22.21
N PRO A 278 -21.65 -5.37 -22.76
CA PRO A 278 -20.70 -4.35 -23.21
C PRO A 278 -20.00 -3.68 -22.03
N ILE A 279 -18.72 -3.37 -22.20
CA ILE A 279 -17.97 -2.51 -21.27
C ILE A 279 -18.45 -1.06 -21.50
N PRO A 280 -18.75 -0.26 -20.46
CA PRO A 280 -19.15 1.14 -20.64
C PRO A 280 -18.10 1.95 -21.41
N GLU A 281 -18.53 2.68 -22.45
CA GLU A 281 -17.63 3.37 -23.40
C GLU A 281 -16.62 4.31 -22.71
N ARG A 282 -17.05 4.97 -21.63
CA ARG A 282 -16.17 5.79 -20.80
C ARG A 282 -14.96 5.02 -20.26
N LEU A 283 -15.18 3.82 -19.74
CA LEU A 283 -14.13 2.96 -19.18
C LEU A 283 -13.25 2.36 -20.27
N ARG A 284 -13.81 2.11 -21.46
CA ARG A 284 -13.06 1.58 -22.62
C ARG A 284 -11.89 2.48 -23.03
N LYS A 285 -12.03 3.81 -22.85
CA LYS A 285 -10.98 4.80 -23.15
C LYS A 285 -9.64 4.50 -22.50
N LEU A 286 -9.63 3.85 -21.33
CA LEU A 286 -8.38 3.50 -20.63
C LEU A 286 -7.46 2.60 -21.47
N TYR A 287 -8.01 1.75 -22.34
CA TYR A 287 -7.24 0.88 -23.22
C TYR A 287 -7.38 1.23 -24.71
N THR A 288 -8.51 1.78 -25.16
CA THR A 288 -8.69 2.16 -26.58
C THR A 288 -7.81 3.35 -26.98
N GLU A 289 -7.52 4.29 -26.07
CA GLU A 289 -6.54 5.36 -26.31
C GLU A 289 -5.10 4.83 -26.48
N LYS A 290 -4.85 3.58 -26.08
CA LYS A 290 -3.58 2.87 -26.29
C LYS A 290 -3.61 1.97 -27.54
N GLY A 291 -4.71 1.97 -28.30
CA GLY A 291 -4.86 1.19 -29.53
C GLY A 291 -5.31 -0.26 -29.33
N TYR A 292 -5.78 -0.61 -28.13
CA TYR A 292 -6.37 -1.93 -27.86
C TYR A 292 -7.88 -1.91 -28.06
N GLU A 293 -8.44 -3.05 -28.42
CA GLU A 293 -9.89 -3.28 -28.47
C GLU A 293 -10.30 -4.22 -27.33
N ASP A 294 -11.60 -4.46 -27.14
CA ASP A 294 -12.09 -5.43 -26.15
C ASP A 294 -11.56 -6.84 -26.46
N ASP A 295 -11.47 -7.18 -27.75
CA ASP A 295 -11.05 -8.49 -28.21
C ASP A 295 -9.58 -8.75 -27.88
N GLY A 296 -9.31 -9.90 -27.27
CA GLY A 296 -7.97 -10.27 -26.85
C GLY A 296 -7.54 -9.74 -25.48
N LEU A 297 -8.27 -8.81 -24.85
CA LEU A 297 -7.99 -8.44 -23.45
C LEU A 297 -8.11 -9.67 -22.55
N ILE A 298 -7.30 -9.72 -21.50
CA ILE A 298 -7.23 -10.84 -20.59
C ILE A 298 -7.49 -10.34 -19.18
N TYR A 299 -8.56 -10.78 -18.53
CA TYR A 299 -8.81 -10.43 -17.13
C TYR A 299 -8.46 -11.57 -16.18
N LYS A 300 -8.07 -11.24 -14.95
CA LYS A 300 -7.81 -12.20 -13.86
C LYS A 300 -9.08 -12.39 -13.03
N GLY A 301 -9.50 -13.63 -12.80
CA GLY A 301 -10.59 -14.01 -11.89
C GLY A 301 -10.09 -14.39 -10.50
N ASP A 302 -10.87 -15.17 -9.76
CA ASP A 302 -10.59 -15.57 -8.37
C ASP A 302 -10.26 -14.37 -7.43
N THR A 303 -11.06 -13.31 -7.54
CA THR A 303 -10.93 -12.06 -6.81
C THR A 303 -11.17 -12.25 -5.30
N SER A 304 -10.33 -11.62 -4.49
CA SER A 304 -10.33 -11.69 -3.02
C SER A 304 -11.15 -10.58 -2.36
N SER A 305 -11.44 -10.72 -1.06
CA SER A 305 -12.29 -9.82 -0.27
C SER A 305 -11.69 -8.43 -0.03
N ASP A 306 -10.37 -8.32 0.11
CA ASP A 306 -9.62 -7.06 0.17
C ASP A 306 -9.95 -6.14 -1.00
N GLU A 307 -9.88 -6.65 -2.22
CA GLU A 307 -10.23 -5.89 -3.41
C GLU A 307 -11.69 -5.43 -3.40
N ILE A 308 -12.62 -6.31 -3.03
CA ILE A 308 -14.04 -5.97 -2.94
C ILE A 308 -14.27 -4.85 -1.90
N SER A 309 -13.63 -4.94 -0.74
CA SER A 309 -13.75 -3.94 0.32
C SER A 309 -13.21 -2.58 -0.08
N LEU A 310 -12.03 -2.53 -0.68
CA LEU A 310 -11.47 -1.26 -1.13
C LEU A 310 -12.25 -0.70 -2.31
N HIS A 311 -12.82 -1.53 -3.19
CA HIS A 311 -13.73 -1.07 -4.23
C HIS A 311 -14.98 -0.39 -3.63
N PHE A 312 -15.64 -0.97 -2.64
CA PHE A 312 -16.78 -0.31 -1.99
C PHE A 312 -16.38 0.99 -1.27
N LEU A 313 -15.26 1.00 -0.53
CA LEU A 313 -14.79 2.22 0.11
C LEU A 313 -14.45 3.32 -0.91
N HIS A 314 -13.80 2.98 -2.02
CA HIS A 314 -13.51 3.94 -3.09
C HIS A 314 -14.81 4.47 -3.71
N ILE A 315 -15.80 3.61 -3.95
CA ILE A 315 -17.08 4.03 -4.54
C ILE A 315 -17.78 5.03 -3.60
N TYR A 316 -17.78 4.77 -2.30
CA TYR A 316 -18.36 5.67 -1.30
C TYR A 316 -17.76 7.08 -1.38
N PHE A 317 -16.43 7.19 -1.37
CA PHE A 317 -15.77 8.50 -1.45
C PHE A 317 -15.84 9.14 -2.84
N ALA A 318 -15.75 8.35 -3.92
CA ALA A 318 -15.88 8.86 -5.28
C ALA A 318 -17.29 9.44 -5.52
N HIS A 319 -18.35 8.75 -5.08
CA HIS A 319 -19.72 9.25 -5.12
C HIS A 319 -19.84 10.58 -4.36
N LYS A 320 -19.28 10.64 -3.15
CA LYS A 320 -19.33 11.82 -2.27
C LYS A 320 -18.60 13.05 -2.81
N PHE A 321 -17.44 12.86 -3.44
CA PHE A 321 -16.54 13.97 -3.80
C PHE A 321 -16.48 14.27 -5.29
N LEU A 322 -16.68 13.27 -6.16
CA LEU A 322 -16.61 13.41 -7.61
C LEU A 322 -17.98 13.40 -8.27
N GLY A 323 -18.97 12.72 -7.66
CA GLY A 323 -20.26 12.43 -8.27
C GLY A 323 -21.06 13.66 -8.69
N GLU A 324 -21.22 14.66 -7.81
CA GLU A 324 -21.97 15.90 -8.12
C GLU A 324 -21.41 16.62 -9.35
N GLY A 325 -20.09 16.65 -9.50
CA GLY A 325 -19.42 17.30 -10.61
C GLY A 325 -19.36 16.47 -11.89
N ASP A 326 -19.74 15.19 -11.84
CA ASP A 326 -19.63 14.25 -12.96
C ASP A 326 -20.76 13.19 -12.93
N PRO A 327 -21.97 13.54 -13.41
CA PRO A 327 -23.14 12.65 -13.34
C PRO A 327 -22.98 11.33 -14.08
N GLU A 328 -22.16 11.27 -15.14
CA GLU A 328 -21.90 10.02 -15.87
C GLU A 328 -21.05 9.07 -15.02
N LEU A 329 -20.01 9.58 -14.36
CA LEU A 329 -19.21 8.79 -13.42
C LEU A 329 -20.06 8.33 -12.24
N ASP A 330 -20.90 9.22 -11.72
CA ASP A 330 -21.77 8.94 -10.58
C ASP A 330 -22.74 7.80 -10.85
N GLU A 331 -23.31 7.77 -12.06
CA GLU A 331 -24.19 6.67 -12.48
C GLU A 331 -23.42 5.35 -12.62
N LEU A 332 -22.19 5.37 -13.15
CA LEU A 332 -21.35 4.17 -13.19
C LEU A 332 -21.00 3.65 -11.80
N LEU A 333 -20.70 4.54 -10.85
CA LEU A 333 -20.45 4.19 -9.45
C LEU A 333 -21.65 3.46 -8.82
N LYS A 334 -22.86 4.01 -9.01
CA LYS A 334 -24.12 3.41 -8.53
C LYS A 334 -24.38 2.04 -9.13
N GLN A 335 -24.27 1.91 -10.45
CA GLN A 335 -24.51 0.65 -11.16
C GLN A 335 -23.50 -0.42 -10.76
N SER A 336 -22.22 -0.05 -10.63
CA SER A 336 -21.15 -0.95 -10.19
C SER A 336 -21.37 -1.44 -8.77
N ALA A 337 -21.68 -0.56 -7.81
CA ALA A 337 -21.98 -0.96 -6.43
C ALA A 337 -23.20 -1.88 -6.36
N ALA A 338 -24.30 -1.50 -7.03
CA ALA A 338 -25.52 -2.30 -7.04
C ALA A 338 -25.32 -3.68 -7.67
N GLY A 339 -24.60 -3.75 -8.80
CA GLY A 339 -24.34 -5.00 -9.52
C GLY A 339 -23.50 -5.97 -8.70
N LEU A 340 -22.43 -5.48 -8.07
CA LEU A 340 -21.58 -6.30 -7.20
C LEU A 340 -22.32 -6.76 -5.94
N ALA A 341 -23.02 -5.85 -5.26
CA ALA A 341 -23.79 -6.22 -4.07
C ALA A 341 -24.89 -7.24 -4.41
N GLU A 342 -25.56 -7.09 -5.57
CA GLU A 342 -26.55 -8.06 -6.05
C GLU A 342 -25.91 -9.43 -6.31
N HIS A 343 -24.73 -9.46 -6.94
CA HIS A 343 -23.98 -10.70 -7.14
C HIS A 343 -23.74 -11.42 -5.81
N ILE A 344 -23.24 -10.69 -4.81
CA ILE A 344 -22.92 -11.25 -3.50
C ILE A 344 -24.18 -11.77 -2.81
N VAL A 345 -25.25 -10.97 -2.74
CA VAL A 345 -26.50 -11.34 -2.05
C VAL A 345 -27.17 -12.54 -2.73
N THR A 346 -27.29 -12.53 -4.06
CA THR A 346 -27.97 -13.61 -4.80
C THR A 346 -27.21 -14.94 -4.76
N ASN A 347 -25.90 -14.91 -4.54
CA ASN A 347 -25.06 -16.09 -4.38
C ASN A 347 -24.84 -16.47 -2.90
N GLY A 348 -25.70 -16.04 -1.99
CA GLY A 348 -25.67 -16.45 -0.59
C GLY A 348 -24.55 -15.81 0.22
N TYR A 349 -24.24 -14.54 -0.10
CA TYR A 349 -23.18 -13.73 0.49
C TYR A 349 -21.78 -14.22 0.16
N GLU A 350 -21.52 -14.51 -1.12
CA GLU A 350 -20.21 -14.91 -1.63
C GLU A 350 -20.01 -14.39 -3.05
N LEU A 351 -18.76 -14.14 -3.44
CA LEU A 351 -18.40 -13.85 -4.82
C LEU A 351 -18.23 -15.18 -5.57
N MET A 352 -19.05 -15.40 -6.60
CA MET A 352 -19.13 -16.67 -7.32
C MET A 352 -18.33 -16.63 -8.63
N GLU A 353 -17.43 -17.59 -8.82
CA GLU A 353 -16.68 -17.77 -10.06
C GLU A 353 -17.52 -18.52 -11.11
N CYS A 354 -17.06 -18.56 -12.36
CA CYS A 354 -17.81 -19.13 -13.49
C CYS A 354 -18.04 -20.65 -13.42
N ASP A 355 -17.47 -21.31 -12.43
CA ASP A 355 -17.63 -22.74 -12.15
C ASP A 355 -18.73 -23.04 -11.13
N GLY A 356 -19.37 -22.01 -10.58
CA GLY A 356 -20.39 -22.15 -9.55
C GLY A 356 -19.83 -22.41 -8.16
N ASN A 357 -18.52 -22.19 -7.95
CA ASN A 357 -17.89 -22.16 -6.64
C ASN A 357 -17.51 -20.73 -6.26
N PRO A 358 -17.51 -20.40 -4.95
CA PRO A 358 -17.02 -19.11 -4.52
C PRO A 358 -15.53 -18.95 -4.85
N THR A 359 -15.10 -17.70 -5.01
CA THR A 359 -13.66 -17.40 -5.06
C THR A 359 -12.99 -17.79 -3.74
N THR A 360 -11.66 -17.85 -3.77
CA THR A 360 -10.86 -18.40 -2.68
C THR A 360 -11.11 -17.67 -1.34
N TRP A 361 -11.22 -16.33 -1.35
CA TRP A 361 -11.28 -15.52 -0.13
C TRP A 361 -12.57 -14.69 0.05
N ALA A 362 -13.31 -14.41 -1.01
CA ALA A 362 -14.51 -13.56 -0.95
C ALA A 362 -15.76 -14.36 -0.54
N LYS A 363 -15.77 -14.81 0.73
CA LYS A 363 -16.82 -15.65 1.31
C LYS A 363 -17.32 -15.05 2.62
N TRP A 364 -18.61 -14.69 2.67
CA TRP A 364 -19.23 -14.04 3.84
C TRP A 364 -20.45 -14.80 4.35
N SER A 365 -20.58 -16.07 3.97
CA SER A 365 -21.73 -16.92 4.29
C SER A 365 -21.59 -17.61 5.66
N LEU A 366 -22.72 -17.87 6.32
CA LEU A 366 -22.74 -18.67 7.56
C LEU A 366 -22.18 -20.09 7.35
N ARG A 367 -22.29 -20.67 6.14
CA ARG A 367 -21.69 -21.98 5.85
C ARG A 367 -20.16 -21.91 5.93
N TYR A 368 -19.55 -20.82 5.46
CA TYR A 368 -18.12 -20.62 5.54
C TYR A 368 -17.70 -20.37 7.00
N PHE A 369 -18.43 -19.51 7.70
CA PHE A 369 -18.16 -19.17 9.11
C PHE A 369 -18.27 -20.37 10.07
N ALA A 370 -18.96 -21.44 9.66
CA ALA A 370 -19.06 -22.68 10.41
C ALA A 370 -17.88 -23.65 10.18
N THR A 371 -16.95 -23.34 9.27
CA THR A 371 -15.74 -24.14 9.03
C THR A 371 -14.59 -23.73 9.96
N GLU A 372 -13.59 -24.61 10.13
CA GLU A 372 -12.40 -24.30 10.94
C GLU A 372 -11.65 -23.06 10.43
N PHE A 373 -11.57 -22.87 9.11
CA PHE A 373 -10.93 -21.71 8.48
C PHE A 373 -11.80 -20.45 8.54
N GLY A 374 -13.10 -20.56 8.27
CA GLY A 374 -13.97 -19.39 8.25
C GLY A 374 -14.42 -18.91 9.62
N TRP A 375 -14.28 -19.73 10.67
CA TRP A 375 -14.60 -19.33 12.03
C TRP A 375 -13.74 -18.15 12.54
N PRO A 376 -12.40 -18.16 12.42
CA PRO A 376 -11.58 -17.00 12.77
C PRO A 376 -11.78 -15.80 11.83
N ASP A 377 -12.10 -16.02 10.55
CA ASP A 377 -12.33 -14.94 9.57
C ASP A 377 -13.66 -14.20 9.80
N ALA A 378 -14.68 -14.91 10.29
CA ALA A 378 -16.05 -14.41 10.38
C ALA A 378 -16.23 -13.02 11.03
N PRO A 379 -15.46 -12.59 12.06
CA PRO A 379 -15.56 -11.24 12.60
C PRO A 379 -15.27 -10.14 11.56
N LEU A 380 -14.20 -10.28 10.77
CA LEU A 380 -13.86 -9.30 9.73
C LEU A 380 -14.83 -9.40 8.56
N ASN A 381 -15.05 -10.62 8.07
CA ASN A 381 -15.94 -10.90 6.95
C ASN A 381 -17.38 -10.42 7.23
N ALA A 382 -17.85 -10.49 8.47
CA ALA A 382 -19.15 -9.93 8.83
C ALA A 382 -19.18 -8.40 8.69
N ALA A 383 -18.13 -7.70 9.13
CA ALA A 383 -18.03 -6.24 8.98
C ALA A 383 -17.97 -5.84 7.49
N GLU A 384 -17.25 -6.60 6.66
CA GLU A 384 -17.18 -6.39 5.22
C GLU A 384 -18.56 -6.42 4.56
N VAL A 385 -19.31 -7.53 4.70
CA VAL A 385 -20.60 -7.65 4.00
C VAL A 385 -21.64 -6.66 4.52
N LEU A 386 -21.60 -6.31 5.81
CA LEU A 386 -22.42 -5.22 6.36
C LEU A 386 -22.07 -3.88 5.71
N MET A 387 -20.77 -3.59 5.54
CA MET A 387 -20.27 -2.40 4.86
C MET A 387 -20.74 -2.34 3.41
N TYR A 388 -20.67 -3.46 2.67
CA TYR A 388 -21.09 -3.50 1.26
C TYR A 388 -22.54 -3.08 1.09
N ILE A 389 -23.44 -3.61 1.92
CA ILE A 389 -24.86 -3.27 1.88
C ILE A 389 -25.10 -1.80 2.25
N LYS A 390 -24.43 -1.28 3.29
CA LYS A 390 -24.56 0.12 3.71
C LYS A 390 -24.04 1.11 2.67
N VAL A 391 -22.88 0.84 2.07
CA VAL A 391 -22.35 1.67 0.97
C VAL A 391 -23.31 1.65 -0.21
N THR A 392 -23.80 0.47 -0.61
CA THR A 392 -24.71 0.33 -1.75
C THR A 392 -26.02 1.08 -1.50
N GLN A 393 -26.58 0.96 -0.30
CA GLN A 393 -27.74 1.73 0.16
C GLN A 393 -27.50 3.23 0.02
N SER A 394 -26.38 3.74 0.56
CA SER A 394 -26.05 5.17 0.56
C SER A 394 -25.83 5.74 -0.84
N VAL A 395 -25.13 5.00 -1.71
CA VAL A 395 -24.73 5.49 -3.03
C VAL A 395 -25.89 5.41 -4.03
N THR A 396 -26.68 4.33 -3.99
CA THR A 396 -27.81 4.14 -4.92
C THR A 396 -29.07 4.88 -4.51
N GLY A 397 -29.26 5.12 -3.20
CA GLY A 397 -30.50 5.64 -2.64
C GLY A 397 -31.67 4.64 -2.65
N ASP A 398 -31.46 3.37 -3.01
CA ASP A 398 -32.49 2.31 -2.92
C ASP A 398 -32.60 1.77 -1.48
N TYR A 399 -33.07 2.63 -0.58
CA TYR A 399 -33.15 2.34 0.84
C TYR A 399 -34.04 1.13 1.14
N ASP A 400 -35.15 0.96 0.43
CA ASP A 400 -36.12 -0.10 0.70
C ASP A 400 -35.55 -1.50 0.43
N LYS A 401 -34.79 -1.67 -0.66
CA LYS A 401 -34.16 -2.96 -0.99
C LYS A 401 -33.01 -3.25 -0.03
N TRP A 402 -32.05 -2.34 0.07
CA TRP A 402 -30.82 -2.61 0.79
C TRP A 402 -31.01 -2.63 2.31
N GLN A 403 -31.99 -1.89 2.85
CA GLN A 403 -32.36 -2.02 4.27
C GLN A 403 -32.92 -3.41 4.60
N LYS A 404 -33.67 -4.03 3.68
CA LYS A 404 -34.17 -5.40 3.89
C LYS A 404 -33.02 -6.40 3.89
N GLU A 405 -32.06 -6.27 2.98
CA GLU A 405 -30.88 -7.16 2.98
C GLU A 405 -30.00 -6.94 4.21
N TYR A 406 -29.86 -5.70 4.66
CA TYR A 406 -29.17 -5.37 5.90
C TYR A 406 -29.86 -6.03 7.10
N GLN A 407 -31.19 -5.88 7.21
CA GLN A 407 -31.96 -6.49 8.30
C GLN A 407 -31.82 -8.02 8.32
N LYS A 408 -31.79 -8.69 7.16
CA LYS A 408 -31.54 -10.14 7.12
C LYS A 408 -30.18 -10.52 7.73
N LEU A 409 -29.12 -9.77 7.43
CA LEU A 409 -27.80 -9.98 8.04
C LEU A 409 -27.86 -9.77 9.56
N LEU A 410 -28.57 -8.74 10.02
CA LEU A 410 -28.79 -8.49 11.46
C LEU A 410 -29.53 -9.64 12.13
N ASP A 411 -30.61 -10.14 11.52
CA ASP A 411 -31.41 -11.27 12.02
C ASP A 411 -30.59 -12.58 12.09
N MET A 412 -29.59 -12.72 11.20
CA MET A 412 -28.62 -13.82 11.22
C MET A 412 -27.48 -13.63 12.24
N GLY A 413 -27.45 -12.51 12.96
CA GLY A 413 -26.47 -12.24 14.02
C GLY A 413 -25.13 -11.66 13.54
N TYR A 414 -25.06 -11.15 12.30
CA TYR A 414 -23.80 -10.63 11.75
C TYR A 414 -23.25 -9.45 12.56
N ALA A 415 -24.11 -8.61 13.13
CA ALA A 415 -23.66 -7.45 13.91
C ALA A 415 -22.92 -7.80 15.21
N ASP A 416 -23.05 -9.03 15.71
CA ASP A 416 -22.39 -9.48 16.94
C ASP A 416 -21.04 -10.18 16.68
N LEU A 417 -20.70 -10.45 15.42
CA LEU A 417 -19.46 -11.12 15.04
C LEU A 417 -18.23 -10.21 15.10
N PRO A 418 -18.26 -8.94 14.64
CA PRO A 418 -17.08 -8.08 14.61
C PRO A 418 -16.35 -7.95 15.94
N ALA A 419 -17.09 -7.80 17.04
CA ALA A 419 -16.53 -7.66 18.40
C ALA A 419 -15.78 -8.91 18.90
N LYS A 420 -15.89 -10.05 18.20
CA LYS A 420 -15.24 -11.31 18.58
C LYS A 420 -13.86 -11.50 17.95
N HIS A 421 -13.38 -10.55 17.14
CA HIS A 421 -12.12 -10.69 16.39
C HIS A 421 -10.95 -11.13 17.28
N TYR A 422 -10.62 -10.37 18.33
CA TYR A 422 -9.46 -10.69 19.18
C TYR A 422 -9.58 -12.08 19.83
N ASP A 423 -10.76 -12.42 20.38
CA ASP A 423 -10.98 -13.71 21.02
C ASP A 423 -10.82 -14.88 20.04
N ARG A 424 -11.30 -14.73 18.80
CA ARG A 424 -11.21 -15.78 17.78
C ARG A 424 -9.80 -15.90 17.20
N ALA A 425 -9.15 -14.77 16.92
CA ALA A 425 -7.76 -14.74 16.48
C ALA A 425 -6.86 -15.41 17.53
N PHE A 426 -7.01 -15.04 18.81
CA PHE A 426 -6.27 -15.64 19.92
C PHE A 426 -6.50 -17.16 20.03
N GLN A 427 -7.75 -17.61 19.97
CA GLN A 427 -8.05 -19.04 20.02
C GLN A 427 -7.48 -19.81 18.81
N ALA A 428 -7.57 -19.24 17.60
CA ALA A 428 -7.02 -19.85 16.40
C ALA A 428 -5.49 -19.96 16.47
N SER A 429 -4.79 -18.90 16.89
CA SER A 429 -3.34 -18.91 17.06
C SER A 429 -2.90 -19.95 18.10
N LEU A 430 -3.62 -20.06 19.24
CA LEU A 430 -3.31 -21.08 20.25
C LEU A 430 -3.50 -22.50 19.72
N LEU A 431 -4.53 -22.75 18.90
CA LEU A 431 -4.75 -24.06 18.27
C LEU A 431 -3.66 -24.40 17.24
N ALA A 432 -3.02 -23.39 16.66
CA ALA A 432 -1.87 -23.54 15.75
C ALA A 432 -0.51 -23.62 16.48
N ASP A 433 -0.51 -23.72 17.82
CA ASP A 433 0.70 -23.66 18.67
C ASP A 433 1.53 -22.36 18.48
N GLY A 434 0.87 -21.25 18.11
CA GLY A 434 1.47 -19.94 17.85
C GLY A 434 0.94 -18.81 18.74
N ASP A 435 1.43 -17.60 18.51
CA ASP A 435 0.92 -16.34 19.08
C ASP A 435 0.25 -15.48 18.01
N VAL A 436 -0.71 -14.63 18.42
CA VAL A 436 -1.47 -13.77 17.50
C VAL A 436 -0.54 -12.91 16.65
N GLU A 437 0.54 -12.39 17.23
CA GLU A 437 1.50 -11.56 16.52
C GLU A 437 2.29 -12.30 15.43
N SER A 438 2.43 -13.62 15.55
CA SER A 438 3.07 -14.46 14.52
C SER A 438 2.11 -14.85 13.40
N GLU A 439 0.80 -14.81 13.65
CA GLU A 439 -0.27 -15.15 12.69
C GLU A 439 -0.86 -13.90 12.00
N LEU A 440 -0.30 -12.71 12.23
CA LEU A 440 -0.81 -11.48 11.63
C LEU A 440 -0.68 -11.49 10.10
N MET A 441 -1.82 -11.39 9.44
CA MET A 441 -1.89 -11.06 8.03
C MET A 441 -1.90 -9.54 7.86
N TYR A 442 -0.76 -8.97 7.49
CA TYR A 442 -0.60 -7.50 7.38
C TYR A 442 -1.57 -6.86 6.38
N GLY A 443 -1.95 -7.57 5.32
CA GLY A 443 -2.97 -7.11 4.37
C GLY A 443 -4.34 -6.89 5.01
N ASP A 444 -4.67 -7.65 6.06
CA ASP A 444 -5.97 -7.55 6.74
C ASP A 444 -6.13 -6.24 7.50
N ASN A 445 -5.04 -5.53 7.80
CA ASN A 445 -5.10 -4.20 8.42
C ASN A 445 -5.86 -3.22 7.52
N MET A 446 -5.57 -3.20 6.22
CA MET A 446 -6.28 -2.32 5.28
C MET A 446 -7.69 -2.80 4.97
N LEU A 447 -7.88 -4.11 4.86
CA LEU A 447 -9.21 -4.69 4.70
C LEU A 447 -10.11 -4.31 5.89
N CYS A 448 -9.60 -4.44 7.12
CA CYS A 448 -10.27 -4.01 8.35
C CYS A 448 -10.59 -2.51 8.33
N VAL A 449 -9.60 -1.67 8.05
CA VAL A 449 -9.79 -0.21 7.94
C VAL A 449 -10.88 0.13 6.93
N ALA A 450 -10.89 -0.53 5.77
CA ALA A 450 -11.89 -0.27 4.74
C ALA A 450 -13.30 -0.70 5.15
N ALA A 451 -13.42 -1.90 5.73
CA ALA A 451 -14.69 -2.44 6.19
C ALA A 451 -15.31 -1.57 7.30
N PHE A 452 -14.54 -1.25 8.35
CA PHE A 452 -15.09 -0.52 9.50
C PHE A 452 -15.32 0.96 9.23
N TRP A 453 -14.47 1.63 8.43
CA TRP A 453 -14.59 3.08 8.24
C TRP A 453 -15.94 3.46 7.61
N ALA A 454 -16.28 2.89 6.45
CA ALA A 454 -17.56 3.20 5.81
C ALA A 454 -18.76 2.66 6.61
N LEU A 455 -18.63 1.47 7.22
CA LEU A 455 -19.71 0.90 8.05
C LEU A 455 -20.08 1.81 9.23
N ILE A 456 -19.09 2.33 9.95
CA ILE A 456 -19.29 3.19 11.13
C ILE A 456 -19.73 4.60 10.72
N ASP A 457 -19.24 5.13 9.59
CA ASP A 457 -19.63 6.44 9.07
C ASP A 457 -21.10 6.46 8.60
N LEU A 458 -21.60 5.32 8.09
CA LEU A 458 -22.96 5.18 7.56
C LEU A 458 -23.99 4.59 8.55
N GLU A 459 -23.57 4.09 9.71
CA GLU A 459 -24.49 3.55 10.72
C GLU A 459 -25.09 4.66 11.60
N GLU A 460 -26.41 4.73 11.62
CA GLU A 460 -27.20 5.74 12.34
C GLU A 460 -27.76 5.18 13.66
N ASP A 461 -28.01 3.88 13.74
CA ASP A 461 -28.44 3.21 14.97
C ASP A 461 -27.29 3.17 15.97
N LYS A 462 -27.50 3.77 17.14
CA LYS A 462 -26.44 3.92 18.15
C LYS A 462 -25.97 2.59 18.73
N ASP A 463 -26.86 1.62 18.87
CA ASP A 463 -26.54 0.33 19.46
C ASP A 463 -25.75 -0.53 18.47
N LEU A 464 -26.15 -0.55 17.20
CA LEU A 464 -25.39 -1.20 16.12
C LEU A 464 -24.02 -0.53 15.94
N ARG A 465 -23.99 0.81 15.92
CA ARG A 465 -22.75 1.57 15.79
C ARG A 465 -21.75 1.26 16.90
N GLU A 466 -22.21 1.11 18.14
CA GLU A 466 -21.33 0.73 19.26
C GLU A 466 -20.80 -0.71 19.11
N LYS A 467 -21.59 -1.65 18.57
CA LYS A 467 -21.09 -2.99 18.25
C LYS A 467 -19.97 -2.96 17.20
N TYR A 468 -20.13 -2.14 16.16
CA TYR A 468 -19.10 -1.99 15.11
C TYR A 468 -17.85 -1.30 15.65
N LEU A 469 -18.01 -0.28 16.52
CA LEU A 469 -16.89 0.33 17.23
C LEU A 469 -16.17 -0.67 18.13
N ALA A 470 -16.88 -1.52 18.87
CA ALA A 470 -16.28 -2.59 19.66
C ALA A 470 -15.48 -3.57 18.78
N GLY A 471 -16.03 -3.91 17.61
CA GLY A 471 -15.33 -4.65 16.56
C GLY A 471 -14.03 -3.97 16.15
N PHE A 472 -14.09 -2.72 15.70
CA PHE A 472 -12.89 -2.01 15.23
C PHE A 472 -11.85 -1.84 16.34
N ARG A 473 -12.28 -1.52 17.57
CA ARG A 473 -11.39 -1.38 18.74
C ARG A 473 -10.62 -2.67 19.05
N SER A 474 -11.20 -3.84 18.78
CA SER A 474 -10.51 -5.12 18.97
C SER A 474 -9.31 -5.34 18.04
N TRP A 475 -9.15 -4.53 16.99
CA TRP A 475 -8.00 -4.53 16.09
C TRP A 475 -6.86 -3.60 16.52
N TYR A 476 -7.01 -2.85 17.61
CA TYR A 476 -6.03 -1.83 18.04
C TYR A 476 -4.60 -2.38 18.13
N GLY A 477 -4.42 -3.56 18.74
CA GLY A 477 -3.11 -4.19 18.91
C GLY A 477 -2.42 -4.57 17.61
N THR A 478 -3.17 -4.70 16.51
CA THR A 478 -2.63 -4.97 15.17
C THR A 478 -2.41 -3.67 14.40
N ILE A 479 -3.42 -2.81 14.32
CA ILE A 479 -3.41 -1.58 13.51
C ILE A 479 -2.36 -0.57 14.00
N CYS A 480 -2.31 -0.33 15.31
CA CYS A 480 -1.44 0.70 15.90
C CYS A 480 -0.01 0.20 16.15
N ARG A 481 0.27 -1.08 15.88
CA ARG A 481 1.61 -1.67 16.06
C ARG A 481 2.65 -1.00 15.16
N GLU A 482 2.24 -0.56 13.97
CA GLU A 482 3.14 -0.07 12.92
C GLU A 482 3.26 1.46 12.87
N CYS A 483 2.49 2.19 13.69
CA CYS A 483 2.39 3.66 13.62
C CYS A 483 2.10 4.18 12.20
N CYS A 484 1.46 3.35 11.36
CA CYS A 484 1.17 3.64 9.96
C CYS A 484 -0.04 4.60 9.89
N PRO A 485 0.14 5.86 9.47
CA PRO A 485 -0.95 6.84 9.53
C PRO A 485 -2.12 6.48 8.59
N GLY A 486 -1.86 5.67 7.55
CA GLY A 486 -2.89 5.14 6.66
C GLY A 486 -3.93 4.26 7.38
N TYR A 487 -3.55 3.56 8.46
CA TYR A 487 -4.48 2.78 9.27
C TYR A 487 -4.99 3.59 10.46
N GLU A 488 -4.09 4.33 11.10
CA GLU A 488 -4.35 5.03 12.35
C GLU A 488 -5.30 6.21 12.19
N TYR A 489 -5.26 6.95 11.07
CA TYR A 489 -6.20 8.05 10.86
C TYR A 489 -7.65 7.57 10.70
N PRO A 490 -7.98 6.60 9.81
CA PRO A 490 -9.31 6.01 9.77
C PRO A 490 -9.75 5.42 11.12
N TYR A 491 -8.84 4.74 11.83
CA TYR A 491 -9.11 4.23 13.17
C TYR A 491 -9.49 5.35 14.14
N ALA A 492 -8.68 6.41 14.22
CA ALA A 492 -8.90 7.54 15.10
C ALA A 492 -10.17 8.34 14.76
N LEU A 493 -10.55 8.43 13.48
CA LEU A 493 -11.81 9.03 13.04
C LEU A 493 -13.03 8.30 13.61
N CYS A 494 -12.94 6.98 13.74
CA CYS A 494 -14.03 6.15 14.26
C CYS A 494 -14.00 6.03 15.78
N CYS A 495 -12.82 5.69 16.33
CA CYS A 495 -12.64 5.25 17.71
C CYS A 495 -12.24 6.36 18.68
N GLY A 496 -11.77 7.51 18.18
CA GLY A 496 -11.33 8.65 18.98
C GLY A 496 -9.88 9.05 18.68
N ARG A 497 -9.58 10.35 18.65
CA ARG A 497 -8.25 10.87 18.27
C ARG A 497 -7.15 10.64 19.30
N ASP A 498 -7.52 10.43 20.56
CA ASP A 498 -6.61 10.11 21.68
C ASP A 498 -6.06 8.69 21.61
N THR A 499 -6.50 7.89 20.64
CA THR A 499 -6.06 6.49 20.48
C THR A 499 -4.72 6.34 19.76
N ILE A 500 -4.22 7.38 19.08
CA ILE A 500 -3.05 7.31 18.20
C ILE A 500 -1.95 8.31 18.63
N ASP A 501 -0.70 8.02 18.26
CA ASP A 501 0.43 8.92 18.50
C ASP A 501 0.72 9.80 17.26
N LEU A 502 0.18 11.02 17.28
CA LEU A 502 0.40 11.98 16.19
C LEU A 502 1.87 12.37 15.99
N LYS A 503 2.72 12.29 17.03
CA LYS A 503 4.15 12.57 16.87
C LYS A 503 4.83 11.44 16.10
N ALA A 504 4.49 10.18 16.41
CA ALA A 504 4.96 9.03 15.65
C ALA A 504 4.50 9.10 14.19
N ASN A 505 3.25 9.51 13.93
CA ASN A 505 2.77 9.71 12.56
C ASN A 505 3.50 10.83 11.82
N ALA A 506 3.79 11.96 12.49
CA ALA A 506 4.58 13.03 11.89
C ALA A 506 5.97 12.53 11.51
N LYS A 507 6.61 11.74 12.39
CA LYS A 507 7.89 11.09 12.10
C LYS A 507 7.83 10.14 10.93
N TRP A 508 6.77 9.35 10.82
CA TRP A 508 6.56 8.47 9.68
C TRP A 508 6.60 9.22 8.34
N PHE A 509 5.93 10.38 8.22
CA PHE A 509 5.99 11.20 7.00
C PHE A 509 7.37 11.82 6.77
N GLU A 510 7.99 12.36 7.83
CA GLU A 510 9.31 12.99 7.78
C GLU A 510 10.40 12.01 7.32
N ARG A 511 10.32 10.74 7.76
CA ARG A 511 11.29 9.67 7.49
C ARG A 511 10.97 8.80 6.27
N THR A 512 9.78 8.92 5.68
CA THR A 512 9.46 8.18 4.44
C THR A 512 10.39 8.59 3.29
N ASN A 513 10.86 7.61 2.51
CA ASN A 513 11.75 7.82 1.37
C ASN A 513 11.16 8.76 0.30
N MET A 514 12.04 9.48 -0.42
CA MET A 514 11.69 10.34 -1.56
C MET A 514 11.38 9.58 -2.86
N SER A 515 11.50 8.26 -2.83
CA SER A 515 11.19 7.38 -3.95
C SER A 515 10.59 6.08 -3.41
N ARG A 516 9.71 5.47 -4.20
CA ARG A 516 9.15 4.14 -3.99
C ARG A 516 9.84 3.08 -4.83
N LEU A 517 11.01 3.38 -5.41
CA LEU A 517 11.91 2.38 -5.95
C LEU A 517 12.14 1.31 -4.88
N ALA A 518 11.59 0.12 -5.12
CA ALA A 518 11.76 -1.00 -4.22
C ALA A 518 13.27 -1.26 -4.12
N ALA A 519 13.77 -1.25 -2.90
CA ALA A 519 15.15 -1.56 -2.62
C ALA A 519 15.18 -2.26 -1.27
N GLY A 520 15.73 -3.47 -1.28
CA GLY A 520 15.97 -4.23 -0.07
C GLY A 520 16.83 -3.44 0.91
N VAL A 521 16.69 -3.76 2.19
CA VAL A 521 17.55 -3.25 3.25
C VAL A 521 18.34 -4.41 3.81
N SER A 522 19.63 -4.17 4.03
CA SER A 522 20.52 -5.14 4.67
C SER A 522 20.66 -4.79 6.14
N LEU A 523 20.11 -5.66 6.99
CA LEU A 523 20.09 -5.51 8.45
C LEU A 523 21.07 -6.43 9.19
N GLY A 524 21.67 -7.46 8.58
CA GLY A 524 22.47 -8.42 9.37
C GLY A 524 23.82 -7.90 9.83
N ALA A 525 24.29 -6.77 9.30
CA ALA A 525 25.43 -6.03 9.85
C ALA A 525 25.06 -5.04 10.97
N ARG A 526 23.77 -4.91 11.31
CA ARG A 526 23.27 -4.02 12.36
C ARG A 526 23.50 -4.65 13.73
N PHE A 527 24.48 -4.12 14.45
CA PHE A 527 24.83 -4.52 15.81
C PHE A 527 23.89 -3.91 16.88
N ASP A 528 23.26 -2.78 16.56
CA ASP A 528 22.32 -2.05 17.41
C ASP A 528 20.92 -2.67 17.46
N ILE A 529 20.57 -3.56 16.54
CA ILE A 529 19.26 -4.20 16.46
C ILE A 529 19.34 -5.62 17.01
N ALA A 530 18.67 -5.89 18.12
CA ALA A 530 18.45 -7.26 18.56
C ALA A 530 17.39 -7.94 17.68
N LYS A 531 17.61 -9.23 17.37
CA LYS A 531 16.66 -10.07 16.65
C LYS A 531 15.66 -10.72 17.60
N LYS A 532 14.39 -10.75 17.21
CA LYS A 532 13.32 -11.52 17.82
C LYS A 532 12.97 -12.69 16.92
N ILE A 533 12.98 -13.91 17.43
CA ILE A 533 12.56 -15.10 16.68
C ILE A 533 11.09 -15.38 16.99
N ARG A 534 10.28 -15.46 15.94
CA ARG A 534 8.84 -15.76 15.99
C ARG A 534 8.56 -17.23 15.68
N TRP A 535 7.30 -17.61 15.86
CA TRP A 535 6.82 -18.93 15.43
C TRP A 535 7.14 -19.15 13.95
N GLY A 536 7.40 -20.40 13.55
CA GLY A 536 7.84 -20.72 12.18
C GLY A 536 9.28 -20.32 11.84
N GLY A 537 10.02 -19.68 12.76
CA GLY A 537 11.41 -19.27 12.56
C GLY A 537 11.58 -17.92 11.85
N TYR A 538 10.50 -17.15 11.69
CA TYR A 538 10.56 -15.79 11.17
C TYR A 538 11.39 -14.90 12.11
N GLU A 539 12.32 -14.14 11.54
CA GLU A 539 13.12 -13.17 12.29
C GLU A 539 12.47 -11.79 12.19
N GLU A 540 12.27 -11.12 13.32
CA GLU A 540 11.81 -9.73 13.41
C GLU A 540 12.86 -8.85 14.10
N THR A 541 12.84 -7.55 13.81
CA THR A 541 13.55 -6.54 14.60
C THR A 541 12.93 -6.42 15.99
N SER A 542 13.74 -6.11 17.00
CA SER A 542 13.27 -5.94 18.39
C SER A 542 12.45 -4.67 18.62
N PHE A 543 12.53 -3.70 17.71
CA PHE A 543 11.76 -2.47 17.66
C PHE A 543 11.45 -2.13 16.20
N LEU A 544 10.40 -1.32 15.96
CA LEU A 544 10.05 -0.85 14.63
C LEU A 544 11.10 0.14 14.16
N LEU A 545 11.70 -0.11 13.00
CA LEU A 545 12.63 0.82 12.37
C LEU A 545 11.86 1.97 11.72
N GLU A 546 12.53 3.10 11.52
CA GLU A 546 11.97 4.20 10.75
C GLU A 546 11.74 3.81 9.28
N PRO A 547 10.79 4.44 8.56
CA PRO A 547 10.47 4.15 7.15
C PRO A 547 11.63 4.10 6.15
N ASP A 548 12.69 4.86 6.37
CA ASP A 548 13.90 4.85 5.58
C ASP A 548 14.89 3.74 5.96
N GLU A 549 14.64 2.99 7.03
CA GLU A 549 15.50 1.89 7.51
C GLU A 549 14.87 0.50 7.43
N HIS A 550 13.62 0.37 7.00
CA HIS A 550 13.03 -0.93 6.63
C HIS A 550 12.72 -1.01 5.13
N PHE A 551 12.48 -2.21 4.59
CA PHE A 551 12.20 -2.41 3.16
C PHE A 551 10.97 -1.60 2.70
N ILE A 552 10.97 -1.19 1.43
CA ILE A 552 9.85 -0.47 0.82
C ILE A 552 8.85 -1.53 0.39
N ALA A 553 7.65 -1.45 0.94
CA ALA A 553 6.55 -2.32 0.59
C ALA A 553 5.22 -1.58 0.66
N LYS A 554 4.21 -2.26 0.12
CA LYS A 554 2.80 -1.97 0.32
C LYS A 554 2.38 -2.38 1.74
N TYR A 555 1.10 -2.25 2.04
CA TYR A 555 0.50 -2.57 3.33
C TYR A 555 0.56 -4.07 3.71
N ASP A 556 0.75 -4.95 2.73
CA ASP A 556 0.60 -6.40 2.84
C ASP A 556 1.90 -7.12 3.23
N ARG A 557 2.85 -6.41 3.86
CA ARG A 557 4.15 -6.93 4.26
C ARG A 557 4.49 -6.55 5.69
N ASN A 558 5.21 -7.44 6.37
CA ASN A 558 5.64 -7.24 7.75
C ASN A 558 6.78 -6.21 7.85
N PRO A 559 6.58 -4.97 8.33
CA PRO A 559 7.65 -3.97 8.44
C PRO A 559 8.68 -4.30 9.53
N TRP A 560 8.41 -5.29 10.38
CA TRP A 560 9.32 -5.78 11.41
C TRP A 560 10.29 -6.84 10.87
N CYS A 561 10.10 -7.32 9.64
CA CYS A 561 10.91 -8.39 9.07
C CYS A 561 12.42 -8.06 9.18
N PHE A 562 13.17 -8.95 9.82
CA PHE A 562 14.62 -8.90 9.84
C PHE A 562 15.14 -9.58 8.57
N CYS A 563 15.39 -8.79 7.53
CA CYS A 563 15.89 -9.30 6.25
C CYS A 563 17.27 -8.71 5.90
N GLU A 564 18.05 -9.45 5.09
CA GLU A 564 19.23 -8.91 4.41
C GLU A 564 18.88 -8.33 3.02
N GLU A 565 17.79 -8.82 2.42
CA GLU A 565 17.12 -8.35 1.20
C GLU A 565 15.67 -8.86 1.21
N ASP A 566 14.69 -8.16 0.61
CA ASP A 566 13.30 -8.65 0.45
C ASP A 566 12.67 -8.25 -0.91
N SER A 567 11.58 -8.97 -1.24
CA SER A 567 10.60 -8.92 -2.34
C SER A 567 10.92 -8.01 -3.51
N GLY A 568 11.51 -8.59 -4.55
CA GLY A 568 11.71 -7.97 -5.87
C GLY A 568 13.02 -7.19 -6.02
N GLY A 569 13.69 -6.83 -4.91
CA GLY A 569 14.96 -6.12 -4.92
C GLY A 569 14.89 -4.77 -5.66
N VAL A 570 16.02 -4.34 -6.20
CA VAL A 570 16.21 -3.06 -6.92
C VAL A 570 15.57 -3.00 -8.32
N SER A 571 14.69 -3.95 -8.63
CA SER A 571 14.11 -4.14 -9.97
C SER A 571 12.61 -3.85 -10.03
N TYR A 572 12.05 -3.20 -9.01
CA TYR A 572 10.65 -2.77 -9.00
C TYR A 572 10.52 -1.33 -8.48
N VAL A 573 9.46 -0.66 -8.89
CA VAL A 573 9.01 0.61 -8.28
C VAL A 573 7.56 0.43 -7.85
N GLU A 574 7.28 0.80 -6.61
CA GLU A 574 5.98 0.70 -5.96
C GLU A 574 5.16 1.99 -6.16
N SER A 575 3.83 1.89 -6.09
CA SER A 575 2.97 3.07 -6.06
C SER A 575 3.20 3.92 -4.79
N CYS A 576 3.00 5.24 -4.90
CA CYS A 576 3.06 6.19 -3.79
C CYS A 576 1.88 6.10 -2.82
N TYR A 577 0.87 5.31 -3.15
CA TYR A 577 -0.43 5.34 -2.48
C TYR A 577 -0.37 5.18 -0.95
N VAL A 578 0.57 4.40 -0.40
CA VAL A 578 0.79 4.29 1.06
C VAL A 578 0.99 5.65 1.71
N TYR A 579 1.76 6.53 1.06
CA TYR A 579 2.05 7.87 1.54
C TYR A 579 0.92 8.84 1.22
N THR A 580 0.48 8.91 -0.05
CA THR A 580 -0.50 9.93 -0.46
C THR A 580 -1.88 9.70 0.14
N PHE A 581 -2.30 8.44 0.32
CA PHE A 581 -3.52 8.08 1.05
C PHE A 581 -3.52 8.69 2.45
N ALA A 582 -2.49 8.38 3.23
CA ALA A 582 -2.36 8.83 4.60
C ALA A 582 -2.20 10.35 4.70
N TYR A 583 -1.36 10.94 3.84
CA TYR A 583 -1.06 12.37 3.87
C TYR A 583 -2.30 13.22 3.57
N TRP A 584 -3.02 12.96 2.48
CA TRP A 584 -4.17 13.79 2.10
C TRP A 584 -5.38 13.60 3.03
N ILE A 585 -5.61 12.39 3.55
CA ILE A 585 -6.60 12.15 4.61
C ILE A 585 -6.22 12.94 5.87
N GLY A 586 -4.95 12.89 6.25
CA GLY A 586 -4.41 13.59 7.40
C GLY A 586 -4.61 15.11 7.33
N ILE A 587 -4.32 15.72 6.18
CA ILE A 587 -4.56 17.15 5.92
C ILE A 587 -6.06 17.46 5.91
N TYR A 588 -6.86 16.68 5.18
CA TYR A 588 -8.30 16.92 5.01
C TYR A 588 -9.08 16.92 6.33
N TYR A 589 -8.75 15.98 7.22
CA TYR A 589 -9.36 15.87 8.54
C TYR A 589 -8.60 16.67 9.62
N GLY A 590 -7.47 17.30 9.32
CA GLY A 590 -6.70 18.09 10.28
C GLY A 590 -6.07 17.25 11.39
N PHE A 591 -5.53 16.09 11.05
CA PHE A 591 -4.57 15.36 11.90
C PHE A 591 -3.18 15.97 11.79
N ILE A 592 -2.82 16.37 10.58
CA ILE A 592 -1.55 17.02 10.24
C ILE A 592 -1.80 18.35 9.54
N GLU A 593 -0.79 19.23 9.58
CA GLU A 593 -0.72 20.47 8.82
C GLU A 593 0.71 20.69 8.32
N ASP A 594 0.87 21.46 7.24
CA ASP A 594 2.18 21.80 6.66
C ASP A 594 2.91 22.92 7.40
#